data_AF-A0A5C8VC58-F1
#
_entry.id   AF-A0A5C8VC58-F1
#
_cell.length_a   1.000
_cell.length_b   1.000
_cell.length_c   1.000
_cell.angle_alpha   90.00
_cell.angle_beta   90.00
_cell.angle_gamma   90.00
#
_symmetry.space_group_name_H-M   'P 1'
#
loop_
_entity.id
_entity.type
_entity.pdbx_description
1 polymer ?
#
loop_
_entity_poly.entity_id
_entity_poly.type
_entity_poly.pdbx_seq_one_letter_code
_entity_poly.pdbx_strand_id
1 'polypeptide(L)'
;MTDTNAPPDKLAEVAGLATALADRMLDQHVEGTTIQPKQFHMLVKATRMLQDNGVAWPPSVELVLMQIAKRAEQAEGFVASTESGARGDGVVVHMTQFLGDVKRS
;
A
#
# COMPACT_ATOMS: atom_id res chain seq x y z
N MET A 1 -5.43 12.17 28.85
CA MET A 1 -6.76 12.45 28.27
C MET A 1 -6.52 12.66 26.79
N THR A 2 -6.92 11.74 25.92
CA THR A 2 -6.76 11.91 24.47
C THR A 2 -7.89 12.81 23.98
N ASP A 3 -7.53 13.98 23.47
CA ASP A 3 -8.40 14.89 22.71
C ASP A 3 -8.88 14.20 21.41
N THR A 4 -9.79 13.23 21.54
CA THR A 4 -10.45 12.56 20.41
C THR A 4 -11.70 13.32 20.00
N ASN A 5 -11.56 14.64 19.82
CA ASN A 5 -12.63 15.46 19.27
C ASN A 5 -12.02 16.51 18.35
N ALA A 6 -11.39 16.02 17.28
CA ALA A 6 -10.97 16.91 16.21
C ALA A 6 -12.23 17.65 15.69
N PRO A 7 -12.19 18.99 15.56
CA PRO A 7 -13.31 19.74 15.01
C PRO A 7 -13.78 19.14 13.68
N PRO A 8 -15.10 19.08 13.43
CA PRO A 8 -15.65 18.47 12.22
C PRO A 8 -15.08 19.07 10.93
N ASP A 9 -14.78 20.37 10.91
CA ASP A 9 -14.13 21.03 9.77
C ASP A 9 -12.73 20.46 9.47
N LYS A 10 -11.94 20.19 10.51
CA LYS A 10 -10.60 19.59 10.34
C LYS A 10 -10.69 18.16 9.84
N LEU A 11 -11.71 17.41 10.24
CA LEU A 11 -11.93 16.05 9.74
C LEU A 11 -12.37 16.06 8.27
N ALA A 12 -13.16 17.06 7.85
CA ALA A 12 -13.50 17.25 6.44
C ALA A 12 -12.26 17.60 5.59
N GLU A 13 -11.35 18.43 6.10
CA GLU A 13 -10.06 18.70 5.43
C GLU A 13 -9.22 17.43 5.31
N VAL A 14 -9.15 16.61 6.36
CA VAL A 14 -8.43 15.33 6.35
C VAL A 14 -9.06 14.35 5.35
N ALA A 15 -10.38 14.30 5.26
CA ALA A 15 -11.09 13.51 4.27
C ALA A 15 -10.74 14.00 2.84
N GLY A 16 -10.70 15.31 2.62
CA GLY A 16 -10.27 15.90 1.35
C GLY A 16 -8.83 15.54 0.98
N LEU A 17 -7.90 15.63 1.93
CA LEU A 17 -6.51 15.23 1.74
C LEU A 17 -6.35 13.73 1.47
N ALA A 18 -7.13 12.90 2.17
CA ALA A 18 -7.15 11.45 1.96
C ALA A 18 -7.67 11.11 0.57
N THR A 19 -8.73 11.78 0.10
CA THR A 19 -9.28 11.63 -1.25
C THR A 19 -8.24 12.01 -2.30
N ALA A 20 -7.64 13.19 -2.21
CA ALA A 20 -6.63 13.64 -3.19
C ALA A 20 -5.40 12.71 -3.24
N LEU A 21 -5.00 12.16 -2.09
CA LEU A 21 -3.91 11.19 -2.01
C LEU A 21 -4.30 9.84 -2.63
N ALA A 22 -5.53 9.37 -2.38
CA ALA A 22 -6.05 8.14 -2.94
C ALA A 22 -6.22 8.23 -4.46
N ASP A 23 -6.79 9.33 -4.97
CA ASP A 23 -6.94 9.58 -6.41
C ASP A 23 -5.58 9.55 -7.11
N ARG A 24 -4.59 10.24 -6.54
CA ARG A 24 -3.22 10.20 -7.06
C ARG A 24 -2.64 8.78 -7.09
N MET A 25 -2.88 7.97 -6.05
CA MET A 25 -2.40 6.59 -6.02
C MET A 25 -3.10 5.71 -7.07
N LEU A 26 -4.38 5.96 -7.36
CA LEU A 26 -5.12 5.29 -8.43
C LEU A 26 -4.58 5.68 -9.81
N ASP A 27 -4.31 6.96 -10.05
CA ASP A 27 -3.71 7.44 -11.30
C ASP A 27 -2.32 6.82 -11.51
N GLN A 28 -1.49 6.83 -10.47
CA GLN A 28 -0.16 6.20 -10.49
C GLN A 28 -0.23 4.70 -10.80
N HIS A 29 -1.27 4.02 -10.31
CA HIS A 29 -1.52 2.62 -10.62
C HIS A 29 -1.89 2.39 -12.09
N VAL A 30 -2.72 3.24 -12.68
CA VAL A 30 -3.07 3.20 -14.11
C VAL A 30 -1.83 3.43 -14.98
N GLU A 31 -0.97 4.34 -14.56
CA GLU A 31 0.29 4.67 -15.24
C GLU A 31 1.39 3.61 -15.04
N GLY A 32 1.14 2.57 -14.23
CA GLY A 32 2.14 1.53 -13.93
C GLY A 32 3.32 2.04 -13.09
N THR A 33 3.19 3.20 -12.46
CA THR A 33 4.23 3.78 -11.61
C THR A 33 4.18 3.18 -10.20
N THR A 34 5.34 3.04 -9.56
CA THR A 34 5.41 2.49 -8.21
C THR A 34 4.82 3.46 -7.20
N ILE A 35 3.90 2.98 -6.35
CA ILE A 35 3.42 3.78 -5.21
C ILE A 35 4.57 3.97 -4.25
N GLN A 36 4.81 5.22 -3.84
CA GLN A 36 5.81 5.48 -2.82
C GLN A 36 5.31 5.00 -1.46
N PRO A 37 6.05 4.16 -0.72
CA PRO A 37 5.62 3.64 0.59
C PRO A 37 5.23 4.74 1.59
N LYS A 38 5.86 5.92 1.47
CA LYS A 38 5.53 7.10 2.29
C LYS A 38 4.11 7.61 2.03
N GLN A 39 3.65 7.62 0.78
CA GLN A 39 2.28 8.03 0.42
C GLN A 39 1.27 7.06 1.00
N PHE A 40 1.53 5.76 0.89
CA PHE A 40 0.68 4.74 1.50
C PHE A 40 0.58 4.90 3.02
N HIS A 41 1.70 5.07 3.72
CA HIS A 41 1.67 5.32 5.17
C HIS A 41 0.89 6.58 5.56
N MET A 42 0.97 7.65 4.77
CA MET A 42 0.16 8.86 5.01
C MET A 42 -1.33 8.58 4.83
N LEU A 43 -1.70 7.82 3.80
CA LEU A 43 -3.10 7.41 3.57
C LEU A 43 -3.65 6.58 4.73
N VAL A 44 -2.88 5.60 5.22
CA VAL A 44 -3.24 4.75 6.37
C VAL A 44 -3.43 5.57 7.65
N LYS A 45 -2.57 6.57 7.88
CA LYS A 45 -2.71 7.48 9.03
C LYS A 45 -3.96 8.33 8.94
N ALA A 46 -4.25 8.89 7.76
CA ALA A 46 -5.44 9.71 7.54
C ALA A 46 -6.73 8.89 7.72
N THR A 47 -6.80 7.69 7.13
CA THR A 47 -7.95 6.77 7.28
C THR A 47 -8.19 6.33 8.70
N ARG A 48 -7.11 6.00 9.43
CA ARG A 48 -7.23 5.67 10.85
C ARG A 48 -7.79 6.85 11.65
N MET A 49 -7.32 8.07 11.37
CA MET A 49 -7.85 9.26 12.04
C MET A 49 -9.33 9.50 11.72
N LEU A 50 -9.78 9.26 10.47
CA LEU A 50 -11.20 9.33 10.11
C LEU A 50 -12.03 8.26 10.84
N GLN A 51 -11.53 7.02 10.87
CA GLN A 51 -12.20 5.90 11.55
C GLN A 51 -12.32 6.13 13.06
N ASP A 52 -11.23 6.58 13.70
CA ASP A 52 -11.19 6.84 15.14
C ASP A 52 -12.19 7.95 15.56
N ASN A 53 -12.59 8.83 14.61
CA ASN A 53 -13.58 9.89 14.83
C ASN A 53 -14.96 9.56 14.22
N GLY A 54 -15.21 8.33 13.78
CA GLY A 54 -16.50 7.90 13.24
C GLY A 54 -16.87 8.50 11.88
N VAL A 55 -15.89 9.02 11.13
CA VAL A 55 -16.11 9.59 9.80
C VAL A 55 -16.00 8.48 8.76
N ALA A 56 -17.03 8.38 7.91
CA ALA A 56 -17.04 7.43 6.80
C ALA A 56 -15.87 7.71 5.83
N TRP A 57 -15.29 6.65 5.28
CA TRP A 57 -14.18 6.79 4.35
C TRP A 57 -14.66 7.32 3.00
N PRO A 58 -13.89 8.20 2.35
CA PRO A 58 -14.18 8.60 0.98
C PRO A 58 -14.09 7.40 0.02
N PRO A 59 -14.91 7.34 -1.05
CA PRO A 59 -14.92 6.20 -1.98
C PRO A 59 -13.56 5.88 -2.60
N SER A 60 -12.78 6.90 -2.99
CA SER A 60 -11.43 6.71 -3.57
C SER A 60 -10.50 5.98 -2.61
N VAL A 61 -10.63 6.25 -1.31
CA VAL A 61 -9.83 5.65 -0.26
C VAL A 61 -10.17 4.16 -0.09
N GLU A 62 -11.47 3.83 -0.09
CA GLU A 62 -11.94 2.44 -0.06
C GLU A 62 -11.42 1.65 -1.27
N LEU A 63 -11.48 2.25 -2.46
CA LEU A 63 -10.99 1.64 -3.70
C LEU A 63 -9.49 1.32 -3.65
N VAL A 64 -8.66 2.25 -3.15
CA VAL A 64 -7.22 2.01 -3.00
C VAL A 64 -6.96 0.86 -2.03
N LEU A 65 -7.62 0.84 -0.87
CA LEU A 65 -7.44 -0.23 0.11
C LEU A 65 -7.88 -1.60 -0.44
N MET A 66 -8.99 -1.64 -1.18
CA MET A 66 -9.46 -2.86 -1.85
C MET A 66 -8.44 -3.38 -2.88
N GLN A 67 -7.85 -2.49 -3.69
CA GLN A 67 -6.82 -2.90 -4.67
C GLN A 67 -5.56 -3.44 -4.00
N ILE A 68 -5.19 -2.89 -2.85
CA ILE A 68 -4.03 -3.34 -2.09
C ILE A 68 -4.31 -4.69 -1.43
N ALA A 69 -5.49 -4.87 -0.83
CA ALA A 69 -5.92 -6.17 -0.29
C ALA A 69 -5.88 -7.26 -1.37
N LYS A 70 -6.44 -6.97 -2.55
CA LYS A 70 -6.42 -7.88 -3.70
C LYS A 70 -4.99 -8.26 -4.15
N ARG A 71 -4.01 -7.38 -3.99
CA ARG A 71 -2.60 -7.67 -4.30
C ARG A 71 -1.95 -8.54 -3.23
N ALA A 72 -2.27 -8.30 -1.96
CA ALA A 72 -1.82 -9.13 -0.86
C ALA A 72 -2.33 -10.57 -1.04
N GLU A 73 -3.63 -10.75 -1.30
CA GLU A 73 -4.22 -12.07 -1.55
C GLU A 73 -3.56 -12.80 -2.73
N GLN A 74 -3.21 -12.08 -3.80
CA GLN A 74 -2.49 -12.66 -4.95
C GLN A 74 -1.05 -13.05 -4.63
N ALA A 75 -0.36 -12.28 -3.77
CA ALA A 75 0.99 -12.61 -3.32
C ALA A 75 0.99 -13.86 -2.42
N GLU A 76 -0.03 -14.00 -1.56
CA GLU A 76 -0.24 -15.16 -0.69
C GLU A 76 -0.62 -16.42 -1.48
N GLY A 77 -1.42 -16.28 -2.56
CA GLY A 77 -1.71 -17.40 -3.48
C GLY A 77 -0.50 -17.91 -4.27
N PHE A 78 0.50 -17.07 -4.49
CA PHE A 78 1.73 -17.43 -5.22
C PHE A 78 2.68 -18.28 -4.37
N VAL A 79 2.75 -18.00 -3.05
CA VAL A 79 3.51 -18.85 -2.11
C VAL A 79 2.79 -20.17 -1.86
N ALA A 80 1.46 -20.17 -1.66
CA ALA A 80 0.69 -21.40 -1.44
C ALA A 80 0.73 -22.39 -2.64
N SER A 81 0.91 -21.89 -3.87
CA SER A 81 1.03 -22.74 -5.07
C SER A 81 2.44 -23.35 -5.26
N THR A 82 3.44 -22.87 -4.53
CA THR A 82 4.83 -23.40 -4.58
C THR A 82 5.08 -24.50 -3.53
N GLU A 83 4.21 -24.66 -2.53
CA GLU A 83 4.46 -25.57 -1.41
C GLU A 83 3.79 -26.95 -1.57
N SER A 84 2.91 -27.11 -2.56
CA SER A 84 2.22 -28.38 -2.83
C SER A 84 2.62 -28.97 -4.18
N GLY A 85 3.90 -29.38 -4.30
CA GLY A 85 4.29 -30.30 -5.38
C GLY A 85 5.72 -30.20 -5.87
N ALA A 86 6.74 -30.36 -5.01
CA ALA A 86 8.08 -30.73 -5.48
C ALA A 86 8.91 -31.39 -4.39
N ARG A 87 8.54 -32.63 -4.03
CA ARG A 87 9.54 -33.56 -3.49
C ARG A 87 10.41 -34.01 -4.67
N GLY A 88 11.54 -33.34 -4.86
CA GLY A 88 12.58 -33.81 -5.77
C GLY A 88 13.34 -32.70 -6.49
N ASP A 89 14.58 -32.51 -6.05
CA ASP A 89 15.74 -32.31 -6.93
C ASP A 89 15.91 -30.96 -7.67
N GLY A 90 16.77 -30.13 -7.10
CA GLY A 90 17.88 -29.49 -7.82
C GLY A 90 17.58 -28.53 -8.97
N VAL A 91 17.39 -27.23 -8.66
CA VAL A 91 17.96 -26.12 -9.46
C VAL A 91 18.37 -24.99 -8.53
N VAL A 92 19.64 -25.03 -8.12
CA VAL A 92 20.42 -23.84 -7.74
C VAL A 92 20.60 -22.93 -8.96
N VAL A 93 20.91 -21.65 -8.70
CA VAL A 93 21.58 -20.66 -9.59
C VAL A 93 20.68 -19.49 -10.09
N HIS A 94 20.54 -18.43 -9.27
CA HIS A 94 20.88 -17.02 -9.65
C HIS A 94 20.39 -15.96 -8.64
N MET A 95 20.97 -15.86 -7.42
CA MET A 95 20.74 -14.69 -6.55
C MET A 95 21.97 -14.17 -5.80
N THR A 96 23.19 -14.33 -6.35
CA THR A 96 24.40 -13.84 -5.66
C THR A 96 25.32 -12.96 -6.54
N GLN A 97 24.78 -12.20 -7.51
CA GLN A 97 25.63 -11.30 -8.31
C GLN A 97 24.87 -10.05 -8.79
N PHE A 98 24.52 -9.12 -7.90
CA PHE A 98 24.12 -7.77 -8.33
C PHE A 98 24.57 -6.64 -7.38
N LEU A 99 25.54 -6.90 -6.50
CA LEU A 99 26.13 -5.88 -5.62
C LEU A 99 27.66 -5.92 -5.73
N GLY A 100 28.23 -4.89 -6.36
CA GLY A 100 29.64 -4.70 -6.69
C GLY A 100 29.74 -4.48 -8.19
N ASP A 101 30.01 -3.29 -8.72
CA ASP A 101 31.06 -2.34 -8.35
C ASP A 101 30.72 -1.00 -9.06
N VAL A 102 30.32 0.03 -8.34
CA VAL A 102 31.10 1.24 -8.06
C VAL A 102 32.25 1.55 -9.05
N LYS A 103 32.07 2.58 -9.89
CA LYS A 103 33.04 3.67 -10.16
C LYS A 103 34.46 3.32 -10.68
N ARG A 104 34.77 3.70 -11.94
CA ARG A 104 35.60 4.90 -12.28
C ARG A 104 35.84 5.07 -13.80
N SER A 105 36.03 6.34 -14.17
CA SER A 105 36.69 6.87 -15.39
C SER A 105 38.11 6.36 -15.59
#